data_AF-A0A150GK25-F1
#
_entry.id   AF-A0A150GK25-F1
#
_cell.length_a   1.000
_cell.length_b   1.000
_cell.length_c   1.000
_cell.angle_alpha   90.00
_cell.angle_beta   90.00
_cell.angle_gamma   90.00
#
_symmetry.space_group_name_H-M   'P 1'
#
loop_
_entity.id
_entity.type
_entity.pdbx_description
1 polymer ?
#
loop_
_entity_poly.entity_id
_entity_poly.type
_entity_poly.pdbx_seq_one_letter_code
_entity_poly.pdbx_strand_id
1 'polypeptide(L)'
;MLRHLQEVFGSALPNVAFVITSSDVPKHQPVPDALNPAARRAFPDRIKQSREDALRGYRGPFPIFGFAKSDWHYDSILVPNPQTHQRLYDTNYLAKIPEFNNRAWSGRKESLFGRFSRYHLIRNGNPFVSKLGVNGSRICDKGNRSCRSREAFVRFAAKHRPLIDVNIAGMRPMGFHTHFKYLLNLEFWRPEGGPEDVLQELEWARRHDEEAKAIAMRGQQLAARYMNGQARTCYWYRLLHEYAATFSYTVELSHWPGARPLDQVFQEDMVHFGLAPGPPKKWEP
;
A
#
# COMPACT_ATOMS: atom_id res chain seq x y z
N MET A 1 -1.26 0.95 -17.01
CA MET A 1 -1.22 2.39 -16.69
C MET A 1 -0.28 3.12 -17.63
N LEU A 2 1.01 2.79 -17.71
CA LEU A 2 1.93 3.45 -18.67
C LEU A 2 1.42 3.46 -20.13
N ARG A 3 0.90 2.32 -20.62
CA ARG A 3 0.22 2.26 -21.93
C ARG A 3 -0.97 3.22 -22.04
N HIS A 4 -1.80 3.30 -21.00
CA HIS A 4 -2.93 4.23 -20.97
C HIS A 4 -2.46 5.69 -21.05
N LEU A 5 -1.35 6.04 -20.40
CA LEU A 5 -0.77 7.38 -20.53
C LEU A 5 -0.32 7.64 -21.97
N GLN A 6 0.36 6.69 -22.61
CA GLN A 6 0.82 6.81 -24.00
C GLN A 6 -0.37 6.95 -24.96
N GLU A 7 -1.45 6.19 -24.74
CA GLU A 7 -2.68 6.29 -25.53
C GLU A 7 -3.41 7.63 -25.34
N VAL A 8 -3.44 8.17 -24.11
CA VAL A 8 -4.15 9.42 -23.78
C VAL A 8 -3.37 10.67 -24.18
N PHE A 9 -2.07 10.68 -23.92
CA PHE A 9 -1.24 11.87 -24.04
C PHE A 9 -0.29 11.83 -25.24
N GLY A 10 0.02 10.65 -25.79
CA GLY A 10 0.87 10.50 -26.98
C GLY A 10 2.19 11.25 -26.85
N SER A 11 2.44 12.13 -27.83
CA SER A 11 3.64 12.97 -27.89
C SER A 11 3.72 14.06 -26.81
N ALA A 12 2.65 14.29 -26.04
CA ALA A 12 2.69 15.18 -24.88
C ALA A 12 3.38 14.55 -23.66
N LEU A 13 3.76 13.27 -23.71
CA LEU A 13 4.63 12.66 -22.70
C LEU A 13 6.10 12.95 -23.02
N PRO A 14 6.92 13.30 -22.02
CA PRO A 14 8.36 13.45 -22.22
C PRO A 14 9.04 12.10 -22.40
N ASN A 15 10.19 12.11 -23.08
CA ASN A 15 11.09 10.96 -23.10
C ASN A 15 11.68 10.76 -21.70
N VAL A 16 11.46 9.58 -21.11
CA VAL A 16 11.94 9.24 -19.76
C VAL A 16 12.50 7.83 -19.70
N ALA A 17 13.53 7.64 -18.88
CA ALA A 17 14.07 6.33 -18.53
C ALA A 17 14.01 6.16 -17.01
N PHE A 18 13.39 5.09 -16.54
CA PHE A 18 13.27 4.81 -15.11
C PHE A 18 13.27 3.31 -14.84
N VAL A 19 13.67 2.95 -13.62
CA VAL A 19 13.55 1.60 -13.09
C VAL A 19 12.32 1.54 -12.21
N ILE A 20 11.43 0.59 -12.45
CA ILE A 20 10.24 0.36 -11.62
C ILE A 20 10.31 -1.03 -10.97
N THR A 21 10.00 -1.09 -9.68
CA THR A 21 9.88 -2.35 -8.94
C THR A 21 8.42 -2.67 -8.66
N SER A 22 8.05 -3.94 -8.86
CA SER A 22 6.75 -4.50 -8.49
C SER A 22 6.76 -5.19 -7.12
N SER A 23 7.88 -5.12 -6.40
CA SER A 23 8.03 -5.73 -5.08
C SER A 23 7.19 -5.03 -4.01
N ASP A 24 6.52 -5.81 -3.15
CA ASP A 24 5.82 -5.30 -1.95
C ASP A 24 6.76 -4.60 -0.97
N VAL A 25 8.03 -5.00 -0.97
CA VAL A 25 9.07 -4.43 -0.11
C VAL A 25 10.07 -3.69 -0.99
N PRO A 26 10.42 -2.43 -0.66
CA PRO A 26 11.56 -1.76 -1.28
C PRO A 26 12.80 -2.65 -1.19
N LYS A 27 13.45 -2.91 -2.32
CA LYS A 27 14.62 -3.81 -2.37
C LYS A 27 15.95 -3.08 -2.22
N HIS A 28 15.94 -1.75 -2.34
CA HIS A 28 17.14 -0.94 -2.25
C HIS A 28 17.46 -0.68 -0.78
N GLN A 29 18.73 -0.83 -0.41
CA GLN A 29 19.11 -0.63 0.98
C GLN A 29 19.20 0.87 1.30
N PRO A 30 18.79 1.30 2.50
CA PRO A 30 19.02 2.66 2.97
C PRO A 30 20.48 3.06 2.77
N VAL A 31 20.74 4.22 2.18
CA VAL A 31 22.05 4.87 2.31
C VAL A 31 22.09 5.48 3.71
N PRO A 32 22.91 4.98 4.64
CA PRO A 32 22.85 5.39 6.05
C PRO A 32 23.14 6.89 6.25
N ASP A 33 23.91 7.47 5.34
CA ASP A 33 24.41 8.84 5.44
C ASP A 33 23.38 9.90 5.04
N ALA A 34 22.27 9.52 4.41
CA ALA A 34 21.18 10.44 4.03
C ALA A 34 19.99 10.42 5.00
N LEU A 35 20.04 9.58 6.04
CA LEU A 35 18.97 9.50 7.03
C LEU A 35 18.95 10.75 7.92
N ASN A 36 17.74 11.24 8.22
CA ASN A 36 17.51 12.25 9.25
C ASN A 36 18.20 11.83 10.56
N PRO A 37 18.89 12.75 11.28
CA PRO A 37 19.50 12.48 12.58
C PRO A 37 18.63 11.69 13.59
N ALA A 38 17.31 11.86 13.58
CA ALA A 38 16.38 11.09 14.41
C ALA A 38 16.35 9.59 14.04
N ALA A 39 16.36 9.27 12.75
CA ALA A 39 16.43 7.90 12.24
C ALA A 39 17.82 7.26 12.48
N ARG A 40 18.89 8.07 12.54
CA ARG A 40 20.24 7.58 12.87
C ARG A 40 20.35 7.06 14.32
N ARG A 41 19.68 7.70 15.28
CA ARG A 41 19.69 7.28 16.70
C ARG A 41 18.96 5.96 16.96
N ALA A 42 18.07 5.58 16.06
CA ALA A 42 17.26 4.36 16.14
C ALA A 42 18.03 3.09 15.71
N PHE A 43 19.29 3.19 15.26
CA PHE A 43 20.07 2.05 14.79
C PHE A 43 20.79 1.30 15.93
N PRO A 44 20.51 0.00 16.14
CA PRO A 44 21.37 -0.85 16.95
C PRO A 44 22.65 -1.20 16.18
N ASP A 45 23.78 -1.25 16.88
CA ASP A 45 25.11 -1.63 16.36
C ASP A 45 25.17 -3.02 15.65
N ARG A 46 24.13 -3.86 15.79
CA ARG A 46 24.06 -5.22 15.23
C ARG A 46 23.88 -5.29 13.71
N ILE A 47 23.64 -4.18 13.02
CA ILE A 47 23.53 -4.12 11.55
C ILE A 47 24.87 -3.65 10.94
N LYS A 48 26.01 -3.88 11.61
CA LYS A 48 27.34 -3.69 11.00
C LYS A 48 27.68 -4.80 10.00
N GLN A 49 27.16 -6.01 10.21
CA GLN A 49 27.50 -7.17 9.37
C GLN A 49 26.72 -7.20 8.05
N SER A 50 25.47 -6.74 8.02
CA SER A 50 24.76 -6.53 6.75
C SER A 50 25.25 -5.30 6.01
N ARG A 51 26.08 -4.44 6.62
CA ARG A 51 26.65 -3.24 5.99
C ARG A 51 27.64 -3.63 4.89
N GLU A 52 28.37 -4.74 5.03
CA GLU A 52 29.28 -5.22 3.98
C GLU A 52 28.56 -5.95 2.85
N ASP A 53 27.48 -6.68 3.14
CA ASP A 53 26.62 -7.32 2.13
C ASP A 53 25.73 -6.29 1.40
N ALA A 54 25.26 -5.25 2.11
CA ALA A 54 24.54 -4.10 1.58
C ALA A 54 25.34 -3.35 0.51
N LEU A 55 26.64 -3.23 0.74
CA LEU A 55 27.53 -2.52 -0.17
C LEU A 55 27.87 -3.31 -1.43
N ARG A 56 27.58 -4.62 -1.46
CA ARG A 56 27.74 -5.51 -2.64
C ARG A 56 26.49 -5.60 -3.51
N GLY A 57 25.30 -5.32 -2.96
CA GLY A 57 24.03 -5.37 -3.67
C GLY A 57 23.61 -4.01 -4.23
N TYR A 58 24.05 -3.68 -5.44
CA TYR A 58 23.57 -2.57 -6.27
C TYR A 58 23.65 -1.16 -5.64
N ARG A 59 24.81 -0.51 -5.78
CA ARG A 59 24.94 0.96 -5.71
C ARG A 59 24.46 1.57 -7.04
N GLY A 60 23.17 1.46 -7.33
CA GLY A 60 22.60 2.05 -8.55
C GLY A 60 22.35 3.55 -8.35
N PRO A 61 22.84 4.45 -9.23
CA PRO A 61 22.66 5.90 -9.10
C PRO A 61 21.27 6.39 -9.53
N PHE A 62 20.27 5.51 -9.61
CA PHE A 62 18.98 5.83 -10.21
C PHE A 62 17.88 5.88 -9.16
N PRO A 63 16.99 6.88 -9.22
CA PRO A 63 15.75 6.84 -8.45
C PRO A 63 14.89 5.68 -8.95
N ILE A 64 14.24 4.99 -8.02
CA ILE A 64 13.51 3.75 -8.31
C ILE A 64 12.04 3.95 -8.00
N PHE A 65 11.21 3.60 -8.97
CA PHE A 65 9.77 3.78 -8.87
C PHE A 65 9.21 2.58 -8.11
N GLY A 66 8.52 2.84 -6.99
CA GLY A 66 7.94 1.80 -6.13
C GLY A 66 6.63 2.27 -5.52
N PHE A 67 5.71 1.37 -5.22
CA PHE A 67 4.39 1.76 -4.70
C PHE A 67 4.31 1.86 -3.18
N ALA A 68 5.36 1.44 -2.49
CA ALA A 68 5.50 1.55 -1.05
C ALA A 68 6.94 1.96 -0.74
N LYS A 69 7.11 2.77 0.29
CA LYS A 69 8.42 3.09 0.88
C LYS A 69 8.25 3.39 2.36
N SER A 70 9.37 3.46 3.05
CA SER A 70 9.45 4.03 4.39
C SER A 70 10.49 5.14 4.39
N ASP A 71 10.66 5.84 5.51
CA ASP A 71 11.70 6.88 5.66
C ASP A 71 13.12 6.32 5.44
N TRP A 72 13.27 4.98 5.48
CA TRP A 72 14.51 4.26 5.19
C TRP A 72 14.77 4.07 3.69
N HIS A 73 13.81 4.35 2.82
CA HIS A 73 13.88 4.08 1.38
C HIS A 73 13.58 5.37 0.60
N TYR A 74 14.28 6.45 0.96
CA TYR A 74 14.00 7.79 0.45
C TYR A 74 14.28 7.92 -1.06
N ASP A 75 15.15 7.08 -1.60
CA ASP A 75 15.51 6.92 -3.02
C ASP A 75 14.36 6.38 -3.88
N SER A 76 13.33 5.82 -3.23
CA SER A 76 12.14 5.35 -3.92
C SER A 76 11.20 6.51 -4.26
N ILE A 77 10.92 6.71 -5.54
CA ILE A 77 9.87 7.58 -6.05
C ILE A 77 8.55 6.81 -5.95
N LEU A 78 7.58 7.36 -5.22
CA LEU A 78 6.30 6.70 -5.04
C LEU A 78 5.47 6.71 -6.32
N VAL A 79 4.88 5.58 -6.63
CA VAL A 79 3.90 5.46 -7.73
C VAL A 79 2.61 4.81 -7.27
N PRO A 80 1.48 5.06 -7.94
CA PRO A 80 0.23 4.36 -7.67
C PRO A 80 0.41 2.84 -7.72
N ASN A 81 -0.08 2.15 -6.69
CA ASN A 81 0.03 0.71 -6.56
C ASN A 81 -0.55 -0.01 -7.81
N PRO A 82 0.17 -0.97 -8.43
CA PRO A 82 -0.34 -1.71 -9.58
C PRO A 82 -1.71 -2.35 -9.36
N GLN A 83 -2.00 -2.76 -8.11
CA GLN A 83 -3.30 -3.33 -7.72
C GLN A 83 -4.46 -2.35 -7.90
N THR A 84 -4.26 -1.03 -7.87
CA THR A 84 -5.34 -0.07 -8.15
C THR A 84 -5.81 -0.11 -9.60
N HIS A 85 -4.95 -0.61 -10.49
CA HIS A 85 -5.28 -0.80 -11.91
C HIS A 85 -5.79 -2.21 -12.18
N GLN A 86 -5.22 -3.22 -11.52
CA GLN A 86 -5.58 -4.62 -11.73
C GLN A 86 -6.88 -5.02 -11.02
N ARG A 87 -7.10 -4.55 -9.79
CA ARG A 87 -8.27 -4.94 -8.97
C ARG A 87 -9.50 -4.06 -9.19
N LEU A 88 -9.52 -3.29 -10.28
CA LEU A 88 -10.65 -2.44 -10.64
C LEU A 88 -11.05 -1.49 -9.51
N TYR A 89 -10.10 -0.95 -8.73
CA TYR A 89 -10.36 0.27 -7.95
C TYR A 89 -10.38 1.49 -8.90
N ASP A 90 -11.10 1.32 -10.00
CA ASP A 90 -11.26 2.27 -11.08
C ASP A 90 -12.42 3.21 -10.80
N THR A 91 -12.63 4.13 -11.72
CA THR A 91 -13.75 5.07 -11.67
C THR A 91 -15.08 4.33 -11.52
N ASN A 92 -15.26 3.16 -12.15
CA ASN A 92 -16.50 2.38 -12.07
C ASN A 92 -16.75 1.83 -10.68
N TYR A 93 -15.72 1.37 -9.99
CA TYR A 93 -15.88 0.88 -8.62
C TYR A 93 -16.20 2.00 -7.64
N LEU A 94 -15.51 3.14 -7.75
CA LEU A 94 -15.80 4.30 -6.90
C LEU A 94 -17.14 4.97 -7.27
N ALA A 95 -17.60 4.84 -8.51
CA ALA A 95 -18.94 5.29 -8.92
C ALA A 95 -20.07 4.54 -8.19
N LYS A 96 -19.78 3.39 -7.55
CA LYS A 96 -20.75 2.65 -6.72
C LYS A 96 -20.85 3.17 -5.28
N ILE A 97 -20.12 4.22 -4.91
CA ILE A 97 -20.25 4.83 -3.57
C ILE A 97 -21.71 5.19 -3.23
N PRO A 98 -22.52 5.78 -4.13
CA PRO A 98 -23.95 5.99 -3.87
C PRO A 98 -24.70 4.69 -3.55
N GLU A 99 -24.45 3.61 -4.30
CA GLU A 99 -25.06 2.29 -4.05
C GLU A 99 -24.70 1.77 -2.66
N PHE A 100 -23.43 1.90 -2.26
CA PHE A 100 -22.95 1.50 -0.93
C PHE A 100 -23.52 2.37 0.20
N ASN A 101 -24.01 3.56 -0.12
CA ASN A 101 -24.63 4.49 0.82
C ASN A 101 -26.16 4.35 0.91
N ASN A 102 -26.78 3.46 0.12
CA ASN A 102 -28.21 3.14 0.24
C ASN A 102 -28.60 2.63 1.64
N ARG A 103 -27.63 2.10 2.40
CA ARG A 103 -27.81 1.78 3.83
C ARG A 103 -27.48 3.00 4.69
N ALA A 104 -28.53 3.55 5.31
CA ALA A 104 -28.42 4.60 6.31
C ALA A 104 -27.44 4.23 7.43
N TRP A 105 -26.66 5.21 7.90
CA TRP A 105 -25.67 5.05 8.97
C TRP A 105 -26.25 4.39 10.24
N SER A 106 -27.44 4.84 10.66
CA SER A 106 -28.17 4.31 11.82
C SER A 106 -28.55 2.83 11.68
N GLY A 107 -28.68 2.32 10.45
CA GLY A 107 -28.99 0.91 10.16
C GLY A 107 -27.77 0.01 10.01
N ARG A 108 -26.56 0.52 10.31
CA ARG A 108 -25.31 -0.25 10.28
C ARG A 108 -25.00 -0.82 11.67
N LYS A 109 -24.44 -2.02 11.69
CA LYS A 109 -23.99 -2.70 12.91
C LYS A 109 -22.87 -1.91 13.56
N GLU A 110 -22.95 -1.79 14.88
CA GLU A 110 -21.95 -1.13 15.71
C GLU A 110 -20.81 -2.05 16.15
N SER A 111 -20.67 -3.20 15.49
CA SER A 111 -19.54 -4.08 15.69
C SER A 111 -18.41 -3.75 14.72
N LEU A 112 -17.18 -3.89 15.20
CA LEU A 112 -15.99 -3.78 14.39
C LEU A 112 -15.86 -4.98 13.46
N PHE A 113 -15.71 -4.74 12.17
CA PHE A 113 -15.64 -5.80 11.17
C PHE A 113 -14.27 -5.92 10.51
N GLY A 114 -13.82 -7.16 10.26
CA GLY A 114 -12.62 -7.42 9.47
C GLY A 114 -12.48 -8.87 9.02
N ARG A 115 -11.87 -9.07 7.84
CA ARG A 115 -11.58 -10.39 7.27
C ARG A 115 -10.15 -10.41 6.78
N PHE A 116 -9.36 -11.37 7.25
CA PHE A 116 -7.92 -11.37 7.01
C PHE A 116 -7.43 -12.71 6.50
N SER A 117 -6.42 -12.67 5.63
CA SER A 117 -5.68 -13.87 5.23
C SER A 117 -4.75 -14.35 6.35
N ARG A 118 -4.44 -15.66 6.36
CA ARG A 118 -3.39 -16.30 7.19
C ARG A 118 -1.99 -15.94 6.71
N TYR A 119 -1.74 -14.65 6.55
CA TYR A 119 -0.44 -14.17 6.11
C TYR A 119 0.45 -13.95 7.33
N HIS A 120 1.63 -14.58 7.30
CA HIS A 120 2.68 -14.33 8.27
C HIS A 120 3.61 -13.25 7.72
N LEU A 121 3.71 -12.13 8.44
CA LEU A 121 4.69 -11.10 8.14
C LEU A 121 6.07 -11.62 8.60
N ILE A 122 6.91 -11.98 7.63
CA ILE A 122 8.33 -12.21 7.87
C ILE A 122 8.99 -10.83 7.88
N ARG A 123 9.44 -10.37 9.05
CA ARG A 123 10.07 -9.05 9.22
C ARG A 123 11.49 -9.29 9.72
N ASN A 124 12.53 -8.79 9.04
CA ASN A 124 13.94 -9.14 9.33
C ASN A 124 14.48 -8.62 10.68
N GLY A 125 13.91 -9.02 11.82
CA GLY A 125 14.41 -8.71 13.17
C GLY A 125 14.36 -7.23 13.56
N ASN A 126 13.60 -6.41 12.85
CA ASN A 126 13.48 -4.99 13.15
C ASN A 126 12.65 -4.79 14.45
N PRO A 127 13.18 -4.10 15.48
CA PRO A 127 12.48 -3.93 16.75
C PRO A 127 11.27 -2.99 16.65
N PHE A 128 11.26 -2.02 15.73
CA PHE A 128 10.16 -1.06 15.54
C PHE A 128 8.89 -1.69 14.98
N VAL A 129 8.99 -2.91 14.46
CA VAL A 129 7.87 -3.66 13.91
C VAL A 129 7.42 -4.79 14.82
N SER A 130 8.01 -4.90 16.01
CA SER A 130 7.52 -5.79 17.04
C SER A 130 6.13 -5.33 17.50
N LYS A 131 5.27 -6.30 17.80
CA LYS A 131 3.93 -6.08 18.31
C LYS A 131 3.77 -6.96 19.54
N LEU A 132 3.10 -6.44 20.56
CA LEU A 132 2.66 -7.23 21.68
C LEU A 132 1.29 -7.85 21.39
N GLY A 133 1.06 -9.01 22.00
CA GLY A 133 -0.24 -9.64 22.07
C GLY A 133 -1.02 -9.17 23.30
N VAL A 134 -2.10 -9.89 23.60
CA VAL A 134 -2.96 -9.63 24.77
C VAL A 134 -2.13 -9.52 26.04
N ASN A 135 -2.39 -8.50 26.87
CA ASN A 135 -1.68 -8.21 28.12
C ASN A 135 -0.15 -8.15 27.98
N GLY A 136 0.35 -7.61 26.87
CA GLY A 136 1.79 -7.47 26.64
C GLY A 136 2.51 -8.79 26.30
N SER A 137 1.78 -9.86 26.01
CA SER A 137 2.38 -11.17 25.70
C SER A 137 3.26 -11.12 24.44
N ARG A 138 4.37 -11.85 24.45
CA ARG A 138 5.24 -11.96 23.26
C ARG A 138 4.57 -12.86 22.23
N ILE A 139 4.32 -12.31 21.05
CA ILE A 139 3.69 -13.00 19.91
C ILE A 139 4.63 -13.16 18.71
N CYS A 140 5.90 -12.78 18.90
CA CYS A 140 6.94 -12.83 17.88
C CYS A 140 7.96 -13.92 18.20
N ASP A 141 8.25 -14.74 17.19
CA ASP A 141 9.18 -15.86 17.24
C ASP A 141 10.52 -15.50 16.55
N LYS A 142 11.55 -16.33 16.71
CA LYS A 142 12.84 -16.27 15.98
C LYS A 142 13.55 -14.91 16.07
N GLY A 143 13.59 -14.30 17.25
CA GLY A 143 14.21 -12.98 17.45
C GLY A 143 13.45 -11.86 16.72
N ASN A 144 12.13 -11.84 16.89
CA ASN A 144 11.20 -10.90 16.23
C ASN A 144 11.13 -11.04 14.70
N ARG A 145 11.54 -12.20 14.14
CA ARG A 145 11.52 -12.40 12.70
C ARG A 145 10.14 -12.73 12.12
N SER A 146 9.26 -13.27 12.95
CA SER A 146 7.91 -13.63 12.56
C SER A 146 6.97 -13.31 13.72
N CYS A 147 5.99 -12.44 13.49
CA CYS A 147 4.98 -12.10 14.49
C CYS A 147 3.61 -12.62 14.06
N ARG A 148 2.97 -13.40 14.93
CA ARG A 148 1.62 -13.96 14.68
C ARG A 148 0.52 -12.97 15.06
N SER A 149 0.69 -11.70 14.67
CA SER A 149 -0.18 -10.59 15.12
C SER A 149 -1.62 -10.78 14.68
N ARG A 150 -1.86 -11.28 13.46
CA ARG A 150 -3.22 -11.53 12.97
C ARG A 150 -3.90 -12.66 13.75
N GLU A 151 -3.20 -13.77 13.97
CA GLU A 151 -3.73 -14.90 14.74
C GLU A 151 -3.97 -14.53 16.20
N ALA A 152 -3.07 -13.74 16.79
CA ALA A 152 -3.23 -13.22 18.15
C ALA A 152 -4.47 -12.32 18.24
N PHE A 153 -4.62 -11.37 17.31
CA PHE A 153 -5.78 -10.48 17.26
C PHE A 153 -7.09 -11.24 17.02
N VAL A 154 -7.10 -12.23 16.12
CA VAL A 154 -8.31 -13.03 15.85
C VAL A 154 -8.71 -13.85 17.07
N ARG A 155 -7.74 -14.40 17.82
CA ARG A 155 -8.02 -15.07 19.10
C ARG A 155 -8.58 -14.10 20.15
N PHE A 156 -8.05 -12.88 20.20
CA PHE A 156 -8.59 -11.82 21.05
C PHE A 156 -10.02 -11.42 20.64
N ALA A 157 -10.27 -11.20 19.35
CA ALA A 157 -11.57 -10.84 18.80
C ALA A 157 -12.63 -11.93 19.07
N ALA A 158 -12.24 -13.21 19.04
CA ALA A 158 -13.14 -14.31 19.35
C ALA A 158 -13.71 -14.25 20.79
N LYS A 159 -12.98 -13.64 21.74
CA LYS A 159 -13.47 -13.40 23.11
C LYS A 159 -14.40 -12.20 23.22
N HIS A 160 -14.48 -11.36 22.18
CA HIS A 160 -15.23 -10.11 22.13
C HIS A 160 -16.26 -10.09 20.98
N ARG A 161 -16.76 -11.26 20.54
CA ARG A 161 -17.64 -11.40 19.37
C ARG A 161 -18.85 -10.46 19.31
N PRO A 162 -19.52 -10.07 20.40
CA PRO A 162 -20.60 -9.10 20.32
C PRO A 162 -20.15 -7.73 19.78
N LEU A 163 -18.89 -7.37 20.02
CA LEU A 163 -18.31 -6.08 19.66
C LEU A 163 -17.38 -6.17 18.44
N ILE A 164 -16.77 -7.32 18.18
CA ILE A 164 -15.76 -7.51 17.13
C ILE A 164 -16.09 -8.74 16.27
N ASP A 165 -16.57 -8.50 15.05
CA ASP A 165 -16.70 -9.49 13.99
C ASP A 165 -15.43 -9.52 13.13
N VAL A 166 -14.36 -10.05 13.71
CA VAL A 166 -13.07 -10.24 13.03
C VAL A 166 -12.69 -11.71 13.03
N ASN A 167 -12.36 -12.24 11.84
CA ASN A 167 -11.87 -13.59 11.70
C ASN A 167 -10.98 -13.79 10.46
N ILE A 168 -10.40 -14.97 10.40
CA ILE A 168 -9.70 -15.50 9.23
C ILE A 168 -10.72 -16.31 8.43
N ALA A 169 -11.41 -15.66 7.50
CA ALA A 169 -12.35 -16.30 6.59
C ALA A 169 -12.16 -15.77 5.16
N GLY A 170 -12.89 -16.36 4.21
CA GLY A 170 -12.87 -15.96 2.81
C GLY A 170 -13.22 -14.49 2.60
N MET A 171 -12.79 -13.97 1.45
CA MET A 171 -13.10 -12.60 1.03
C MET A 171 -14.60 -12.34 1.06
N ARG A 172 -15.00 -11.15 1.52
CA ARG A 172 -16.39 -10.70 1.50
C ARG A 172 -16.55 -9.62 0.42
N PRO A 173 -17.63 -9.67 -0.39
CA PRO A 173 -17.92 -8.61 -1.35
C PRO A 173 -18.01 -7.26 -0.66
N MET A 174 -17.56 -6.18 -1.31
CA MET A 174 -17.52 -4.86 -0.66
C MET A 174 -18.88 -4.39 -0.13
N GLY A 175 -19.97 -4.68 -0.85
CA GLY A 175 -21.33 -4.40 -0.39
C GLY A 175 -21.63 -5.00 0.99
N PHE A 176 -21.01 -6.13 1.36
CA PHE A 176 -21.16 -6.70 2.68
C PHE A 176 -20.51 -5.85 3.79
N HIS A 177 -19.44 -5.13 3.49
CA HIS A 177 -18.74 -4.28 4.48
C HIS A 177 -19.61 -3.08 4.87
N THR A 178 -20.53 -2.65 4.00
CA THR A 178 -21.48 -1.55 4.28
C THR A 178 -22.44 -1.85 5.44
N HIS A 179 -22.57 -3.12 5.85
CA HIS A 179 -23.37 -3.51 7.02
C HIS A 179 -22.80 -3.01 8.34
N PHE A 180 -21.56 -2.54 8.38
CA PHE A 180 -20.86 -2.19 9.62
C PHE A 180 -20.48 -0.71 9.61
N LYS A 181 -20.53 -0.08 10.80
CA LYS A 181 -20.03 1.29 10.99
C LYS A 181 -18.50 1.31 10.98
N TYR A 182 -17.88 0.29 11.55
CA TYR A 182 -16.44 0.28 11.84
C TYR A 182 -15.73 -0.86 11.10
N LEU A 183 -14.68 -0.51 10.35
CA LEU A 183 -13.85 -1.46 9.61
C LEU A 183 -12.44 -1.47 10.21
N LEU A 184 -11.90 -2.66 10.43
CA LEU A 184 -10.58 -2.83 11.01
C LEU A 184 -9.48 -2.86 9.93
N ASN A 185 -8.48 -2.03 10.11
CA ASN A 185 -7.16 -2.20 9.49
C ASN A 185 -6.17 -2.74 10.54
N LEU A 186 -5.56 -3.90 10.30
CA LEU A 186 -4.75 -4.62 11.31
C LEU A 186 -3.39 -3.99 11.62
N GLU A 187 -3.00 -2.89 10.98
CA GLU A 187 -1.75 -2.21 11.28
C GLU A 187 -1.87 -1.18 12.43
N PHE A 188 -3.04 -1.05 13.08
CA PHE A 188 -3.36 0.11 13.91
C PHE A 188 -2.81 0.11 15.36
N TRP A 189 -2.64 -1.03 16.06
CA TRP A 189 -2.31 -0.95 17.49
C TRP A 189 -0.83 -0.63 17.72
N ARG A 190 -0.53 0.15 18.76
CA ARG A 190 0.77 0.80 18.92
C ARG A 190 1.88 -0.24 19.15
N PRO A 191 3.15 0.05 18.84
CA PRO A 191 4.26 -0.87 19.13
C PRO A 191 4.29 -1.31 20.60
N GLU A 192 3.93 -0.41 21.51
CA GLU A 192 3.86 -0.64 22.96
C GLU A 192 2.47 -1.06 23.45
N GLY A 193 1.48 -1.09 22.55
CA GLY A 193 0.11 -1.46 22.85
C GLY A 193 -0.18 -2.93 22.55
N GLY A 194 -1.36 -3.36 22.95
CA GLY A 194 -1.91 -4.69 22.65
C GLY A 194 -3.13 -4.59 21.75
N PRO A 195 -3.71 -5.73 21.33
CA PRO A 195 -4.97 -5.75 20.61
C PRO A 195 -6.13 -5.06 21.36
N GLU A 196 -6.02 -4.87 22.68
CA GLU A 196 -6.95 -4.17 23.56
C GLU A 196 -7.16 -2.70 23.18
N ASP A 197 -6.16 -2.05 22.56
CA ASP A 197 -6.26 -0.67 22.05
C ASP A 197 -7.52 -0.51 21.18
N VAL A 198 -7.93 -1.59 20.49
CA VAL A 198 -9.07 -1.56 19.57
C VAL A 198 -10.39 -1.34 20.30
N LEU A 199 -10.49 -1.80 21.56
CA LEU A 199 -11.70 -1.64 22.36
C LEU A 199 -11.86 -0.19 22.77
N GLN A 200 -10.76 0.49 23.10
CA GLN A 200 -10.77 1.91 23.42
C GLN A 200 -11.21 2.75 22.22
N GLU A 201 -10.65 2.48 21.04
CA GLU A 201 -11.00 3.19 19.79
C GLU A 201 -12.46 2.91 19.38
N LEU A 202 -12.92 1.66 19.52
CA LEU A 202 -14.31 1.30 19.24
C LEU A 202 -15.28 1.99 20.20
N GLU A 203 -14.96 2.04 21.49
CA GLU A 203 -15.78 2.71 22.49
C GLU A 203 -15.81 4.22 22.28
N TRP A 204 -14.70 4.83 21.86
CA TRP A 204 -14.69 6.22 21.43
C TRP A 204 -15.65 6.44 20.26
N ALA A 205 -15.54 5.64 19.20
CA ALA A 205 -16.36 5.79 18.00
C ALA A 205 -17.87 5.63 18.29
N ARG A 206 -18.23 4.70 19.20
CA ARG A 206 -19.62 4.51 19.65
C ARG A 206 -20.17 5.71 20.41
N ARG A 207 -19.36 6.36 21.26
CA ARG A 207 -19.75 7.56 22.01
C ARG A 207 -19.76 8.83 21.16
N HIS A 208 -19.13 8.81 20.00
CA HIS A 208 -19.00 9.94 19.08
C HIS A 208 -19.59 9.59 17.70
N ASP A 209 -20.80 9.03 17.66
CA ASP A 209 -21.38 8.43 16.44
C ASP A 209 -21.47 9.39 15.26
N GLU A 210 -21.88 10.64 15.48
CA GLU A 210 -21.94 11.67 14.42
C GLU A 210 -20.54 12.08 13.93
N GLU A 211 -19.55 12.09 14.81
CA GLU A 211 -18.16 12.36 14.41
C GLU A 211 -17.59 11.19 13.60
N ALA A 212 -17.82 9.95 14.04
CA ALA A 212 -17.44 8.75 13.31
C ALA A 212 -18.08 8.69 11.91
N LYS A 213 -19.37 9.05 11.81
CA LYS A 213 -20.09 9.20 10.54
C LYS A 213 -19.47 10.28 9.66
N ALA A 214 -19.13 11.44 10.22
CA ALA A 214 -18.50 12.51 9.47
C ALA A 214 -17.12 12.10 8.93
N ILE A 215 -16.31 11.39 9.71
CA ILE A 215 -15.03 10.82 9.28
C ILE A 215 -15.24 9.83 8.14
N ALA A 216 -16.21 8.91 8.27
CA ALA A 216 -16.52 7.93 7.23
C ALA A 216 -16.95 8.59 5.91
N MET A 217 -17.84 9.59 5.98
CA MET A 217 -18.30 10.36 4.83
C MET A 217 -17.15 11.11 4.14
N ARG A 218 -16.30 11.80 4.91
CA ARG A 218 -15.14 12.51 4.37
C ARG A 218 -14.13 11.56 3.73
N GLY A 219 -13.92 10.37 4.32
CA GLY A 219 -13.08 9.33 3.76
C GLY A 219 -13.58 8.85 2.39
N GLN A 220 -14.89 8.64 2.25
CA GLN A 220 -15.50 8.29 0.96
C GLN A 220 -15.35 9.42 -0.07
N GLN A 221 -15.59 10.67 0.32
CA GLN A 221 -15.44 11.84 -0.57
C GLN A 221 -13.99 12.01 -1.04
N LEU A 222 -13.02 11.85 -0.14
CA LEU A 222 -11.60 11.89 -0.47
C LEU A 222 -11.23 10.79 -1.46
N ALA A 223 -11.70 9.56 -1.23
CA ALA A 223 -11.46 8.45 -2.15
C ALA A 223 -12.10 8.71 -3.53
N ALA A 224 -13.36 9.13 -3.57
CA ALA A 224 -14.06 9.46 -4.80
C ALA A 224 -13.33 10.55 -5.61
N ARG A 225 -12.81 11.57 -4.93
CA ARG A 225 -12.14 12.71 -5.56
C ARG A 225 -10.71 12.42 -6.02
N TYR A 226 -9.91 11.75 -5.19
CA TYR A 226 -8.46 11.66 -5.38
C TYR A 226 -7.94 10.26 -5.67
N MET A 227 -8.76 9.22 -5.51
CA MET A 227 -8.35 7.84 -5.75
C MET A 227 -9.00 7.22 -7.00
N ASN A 228 -9.66 8.01 -7.86
CA ASN A 228 -10.25 7.54 -9.11
C ASN A 228 -9.22 7.40 -10.25
N GLY A 229 -9.66 6.89 -11.41
CA GLY A 229 -8.81 6.68 -12.58
C GLY A 229 -8.15 7.97 -13.07
N GLN A 230 -8.93 9.04 -13.22
CA GLN A 230 -8.46 10.34 -13.70
C GLN A 230 -7.39 10.93 -12.77
N ALA A 231 -7.61 10.88 -11.45
CA ALA A 231 -6.65 11.37 -10.47
C ALA A 231 -5.30 10.63 -10.54
N ARG A 232 -5.32 9.30 -10.75
CA ARG A 232 -4.10 8.52 -10.94
C ARG A 232 -3.42 8.80 -12.27
N THR A 233 -4.19 8.95 -13.35
CA THR A 233 -3.67 9.35 -14.66
C THR A 233 -2.97 10.72 -14.56
N CYS A 234 -3.59 11.68 -13.89
CA CYS A 234 -3.00 13.00 -13.62
C CYS A 234 -1.73 12.90 -12.75
N TYR A 235 -1.75 12.08 -11.69
CA TYR A 235 -0.56 11.85 -10.85
C TYR A 235 0.62 11.34 -11.69
N TRP A 236 0.40 10.32 -12.52
CA TRP A 236 1.43 9.79 -13.39
C TRP A 236 1.92 10.80 -14.41
N TYR A 237 1.00 11.51 -15.08
CA TYR A 237 1.35 12.54 -16.06
C TYR A 237 2.28 13.59 -15.44
N ARG A 238 1.89 14.15 -14.29
CA ARG A 238 2.71 15.13 -13.56
C ARG A 238 4.03 14.52 -13.11
N LEU A 239 4.02 13.31 -12.54
CA LEU A 239 5.23 12.65 -12.09
C LEU A 239 6.26 12.50 -13.21
N LEU A 240 5.83 12.05 -14.39
CA LEU A 240 6.75 11.85 -15.52
C LEU A 240 7.31 13.17 -16.05
N HIS A 241 6.52 14.25 -16.03
CA HIS A 241 6.98 15.60 -16.40
C HIS A 241 8.01 16.15 -15.42
N GLU A 242 7.69 16.14 -14.12
CA GLU A 242 8.59 16.60 -13.08
C GLU A 242 9.87 15.75 -13.07
N TYR A 243 9.75 14.44 -13.26
CA TYR A 243 10.89 13.54 -13.35
C TYR A 243 11.77 13.82 -14.56
N ALA A 244 11.19 14.00 -15.75
CA ALA A 244 11.94 14.36 -16.96
C ALA A 244 12.72 15.67 -16.77
N ALA A 245 12.12 16.66 -16.10
CA ALA A 245 12.76 17.94 -15.80
C ALA A 245 14.00 17.82 -14.89
N THR A 246 14.18 16.68 -14.21
CA THR A 246 15.40 16.44 -13.40
C THR A 246 16.60 15.98 -14.22
N PHE A 247 16.42 15.60 -15.48
CA PHE A 247 17.53 15.12 -16.31
C PHE A 247 18.40 16.25 -16.83
N SER A 248 19.71 16.09 -16.64
CA SER A 248 20.74 16.96 -17.21
C SER A 248 21.19 16.51 -18.60
N TYR A 249 20.49 15.56 -19.21
CA TYR A 249 20.83 14.94 -20.49
C TYR A 249 19.56 14.60 -21.27
N THR A 250 19.69 14.48 -22.59
CA THR A 250 18.61 14.00 -23.46
C THR A 250 18.47 12.49 -23.32
N VAL A 251 17.26 12.01 -23.05
CA VAL A 251 16.99 10.58 -22.90
C VAL A 251 16.91 9.92 -24.27
N GLU A 252 17.80 8.96 -24.52
CA GLU A 252 17.83 8.13 -25.71
C GLU A 252 18.05 6.67 -25.32
N LEU A 253 17.49 5.71 -26.08
CA LEU A 253 17.64 4.27 -25.79
C LEU A 253 19.10 3.80 -25.83
N SER A 254 19.91 4.43 -26.69
CA SER A 254 21.36 4.22 -26.79
C SER A 254 22.10 4.42 -25.47
N HIS A 255 21.59 5.29 -24.58
CA HIS A 255 22.19 5.56 -23.28
C HIS A 255 21.96 4.44 -22.25
N TRP A 256 21.07 3.48 -22.53
CA TRP A 256 20.64 2.47 -21.56
C TRP A 256 20.70 1.06 -22.17
N PRO A 257 21.88 0.42 -22.20
CA PRO A 257 22.03 -0.96 -22.66
C PRO A 257 21.20 -1.90 -21.77
N GLY A 258 20.04 -2.33 -22.27
CA GLY A 258 19.08 -3.17 -21.55
C GLY A 258 17.72 -2.51 -21.28
N ALA A 259 17.57 -1.20 -21.54
CA ALA A 259 16.26 -0.59 -21.62
C ALA A 259 15.53 -1.11 -22.86
N ARG A 260 14.23 -1.38 -22.70
CA ARG A 260 13.33 -1.74 -23.79
C ARG A 260 12.26 -0.66 -23.93
N PRO A 261 11.86 -0.27 -25.15
CA PRO A 261 10.66 0.52 -25.36
C PRO A 261 9.46 -0.10 -24.66
N LEU A 262 8.56 0.74 -24.16
CA LEU A 262 7.39 0.29 -23.42
C LEU A 262 6.53 -0.69 -24.21
N ASP A 263 6.33 -0.44 -25.51
CA ASP A 263 5.57 -1.31 -26.41
C ASP A 263 6.21 -2.69 -26.57
N GLN A 264 7.55 -2.76 -26.60
CA GLN A 264 8.28 -4.03 -26.66
C GLN A 264 8.07 -4.84 -25.37
N VAL A 265 8.19 -4.21 -24.19
CA VAL A 265 7.94 -4.86 -22.90
C VAL A 265 6.52 -5.45 -22.86
N PHE A 266 5.52 -4.73 -23.36
CA PHE A 266 4.15 -5.23 -23.39
C PHE A 266 3.94 -6.39 -24.38
N GLN A 267 4.58 -6.35 -25.54
CA GLN A 267 4.43 -7.41 -26.55
C GLN A 267 5.12 -8.71 -26.13
N GLU A 268 6.31 -8.61 -25.53
CA GLU A 268 7.13 -9.78 -25.19
C GLU A 268 6.74 -10.38 -23.84
N ASP A 269 6.65 -9.56 -22.79
CA ASP A 269 6.54 -10.09 -21.43
C ASP A 269 5.09 -10.44 -21.08
N MET A 270 4.09 -9.67 -21.53
CA MET A 270 2.69 -9.94 -21.17
C MET A 270 2.14 -11.18 -21.87
N VAL A 271 2.56 -11.43 -23.11
CA VAL A 271 2.23 -12.66 -23.85
C VAL A 271 2.83 -13.87 -23.13
N HIS A 272 4.05 -13.74 -22.62
CA HIS A 272 4.70 -14.81 -21.86
C HIS A 272 3.95 -15.19 -20.56
N PHE A 273 3.27 -14.24 -19.92
CA PHE A 273 2.45 -14.50 -18.72
C PHE A 273 1.04 -15.03 -19.02
N GLY A 274 0.71 -15.36 -20.28
CA GLY A 274 -0.64 -15.78 -20.67
C GLY A 274 -1.70 -14.68 -20.50
N LEU A 275 -1.26 -13.44 -20.27
CA LEU A 275 -2.10 -12.25 -20.24
C LEU A 275 -2.17 -11.74 -21.67
N ALA A 276 -2.93 -12.44 -22.53
CA ALA A 276 -3.21 -11.93 -23.86
C ALA A 276 -3.65 -10.46 -23.74
N PRO A 277 -3.11 -9.54 -24.56
CA PRO A 277 -3.53 -8.15 -24.53
C PRO A 277 -5.00 -8.11 -24.97
N GLY A 278 -5.90 -8.21 -24.01
CA GLY A 278 -7.28 -7.83 -24.21
C GLY A 278 -7.30 -6.39 -24.72
N PRO A 279 -8.30 -6.01 -25.55
CA PRO A 279 -8.41 -4.63 -25.97
C PRO A 279 -8.34 -3.73 -24.73
N PRO A 280 -7.57 -2.62 -24.77
CA PRO A 280 -7.53 -1.70 -23.65
C PRO A 280 -8.97 -1.39 -23.27
N LYS A 281 -9.35 -1.67 -22.02
CA LYS A 281 -10.69 -1.30 -21.55
C LYS A 281 -10.82 0.20 -21.80
N LYS A 282 -11.72 0.58 -22.70
CA LYS A 282 -12.04 2.00 -22.92
C LYS A 282 -12.49 2.53 -21.57
N TRP A 283 -11.77 3.52 -21.08
CA TRP A 283 -12.20 4.30 -19.94
C TRP A 283 -13.28 5.22 -20.46
N GLU A 284 -14.54 4.80 -20.33
CA GLU A 284 -15.64 5.73 -20.58
C GLU A 284 -15.58 6.82 -19.50
N PRO A 285 -15.66 8.10 -19.89
CA PRO A 285 -15.53 9.24 -18.98
C PRO A 285 -16.62 9.28 -17.90
#